data_AF-A0A7Z8QIC2-F1
#
_entry.id   AF-A0A7Z8QIC2-F1
#
_cell.length_a   1.000
_cell.length_b   1.000
_cell.length_c   1.000
_cell.angle_alpha   90.00
_cell.angle_beta   90.00
_cell.angle_gamma   90.00
#
_symmetry.space_group_name_H-M   'P 1'
#
loop_
_entity.id
_entity.type
_entity.pdbx_description
1 polymer ?
#
loop_
_entity_poly.entity_id
_entity_poly.type
_entity_poly.pdbx_seq_one_letter_code
_entity_poly.pdbx_strand_id
1 'polypeptide(L)'
;MKKIKCIFSVLSIFRLLMTISSVLFFVVVFFIQNEINPLASTFGDFYWITYLFYLSMPFLITFSSLYLCKYLSQAKINKVCSIEAANNDFLANYLGFFFVALSVKGTATFWTVFGMTILFTLVSRVSYFNPVLLVFGFNFYYVVTGENVKVMLISKKKLKSPKSFETLCVRRINDYTFIEIQDDD
;
A
#
# COMPACT_ATOMS: atom_id res chain seq x y z
N MET A 1 -24.51 -14.10 -9.63
CA MET A 1 -24.58 -12.65 -9.31
C MET A 1 -24.04 -12.27 -7.92
N LYS A 2 -24.46 -12.90 -6.81
CA LYS A 2 -23.97 -12.58 -5.44
C LYS A 2 -22.43 -12.65 -5.28
N LYS A 3 -21.77 -13.69 -5.81
CA LYS A 3 -20.31 -13.87 -5.72
C LYS A 3 -19.52 -12.76 -6.42
N ILE A 4 -19.99 -12.30 -7.58
CA ILE A 4 -19.35 -11.21 -8.35
C ILE A 4 -19.51 -9.87 -7.64
N LYS A 5 -20.69 -9.58 -7.10
CA LYS A 5 -20.94 -8.35 -6.32
C LYS A 5 -20.12 -8.32 -5.03
N CYS A 6 -19.94 -9.47 -4.38
CA CYS A 6 -19.06 -9.65 -3.23
C CYS A 6 -17.60 -9.37 -3.59
N ILE A 7 -17.08 -9.94 -4.68
CA ILE A 7 -15.69 -9.71 -5.15
C ILE A 7 -15.44 -8.23 -5.44
N PHE A 8 -16.38 -7.55 -6.11
CA PHE A 8 -16.25 -6.12 -6.39
C PHE A 8 -16.24 -5.27 -5.11
N SER A 9 -17.04 -5.66 -4.12
CA SER A 9 -17.06 -5.03 -2.80
C SER A 9 -15.73 -5.24 -2.07
N VAL A 10 -15.21 -6.47 -2.04
CA VAL A 10 -13.94 -6.82 -1.39
C VAL A 10 -12.77 -6.08 -2.05
N LEU A 11 -12.73 -6.02 -3.38
CA LEU A 11 -11.69 -5.29 -4.10
C LEU A 11 -11.71 -3.80 -3.76
N SER A 12 -12.89 -3.19 -3.66
CA SER A 12 -13.01 -1.77 -3.31
C SER A 12 -12.55 -1.49 -1.88
N ILE A 13 -12.89 -2.37 -0.92
CA ILE A 13 -12.43 -2.29 0.46
C ILE A 13 -10.91 -2.48 0.53
N PHE A 14 -10.37 -3.50 -0.15
CA PHE A 14 -8.93 -3.76 -0.21
C PHE A 14 -8.16 -2.53 -0.71
N ARG A 15 -8.61 -1.93 -1.83
CA ARG A 15 -7.98 -0.73 -2.39
C ARG A 15 -8.02 0.44 -1.42
N LEU A 16 -9.16 0.66 -0.76
CA LEU A 16 -9.31 1.71 0.25
C LEU A 16 -8.34 1.51 1.41
N LEU A 17 -8.25 0.31 1.98
CA LEU A 17 -7.35 0.02 3.10
C LEU A 17 -5.87 0.14 2.70
N MET A 18 -5.51 -0.29 1.49
CA MET A 18 -4.15 -0.14 0.95
C MET A 18 -3.79 1.33 0.74
N THR A 19 -4.71 2.14 0.21
CA THR A 19 -4.49 3.58 0.07
C THR A 19 -4.36 4.24 1.43
N ILE A 20 -5.29 4.00 2.37
CA ILE A 20 -5.23 4.58 3.72
C ILE A 20 -3.92 4.22 4.39
N SER A 21 -3.53 2.93 4.42
CA SER A 21 -2.28 2.50 5.04
C SER A 21 -1.03 3.12 4.41
N SER A 22 -1.03 3.34 3.10
CA SER A 22 0.09 4.00 2.40
C SER A 22 0.26 5.46 2.82
N VAL A 23 -0.81 6.20 3.08
CA VAL A 23 -0.73 7.63 3.42
C VAL A 23 -0.82 7.91 4.91
N LEU A 24 -1.10 6.91 5.76
CA LEU A 24 -1.40 7.16 7.17
C LEU A 24 -0.18 7.70 7.95
N PHE A 25 1.05 7.38 7.54
CA PHE A 25 2.25 8.00 8.09
C PHE A 25 2.26 9.53 7.93
N PHE A 26 1.57 10.07 6.92
CA PHE A 26 1.43 11.51 6.72
C PHE A 26 0.69 12.17 7.91
N VAL A 27 -0.34 11.49 8.44
CA VAL A 27 -1.08 11.93 9.65
C VAL A 27 -0.21 11.85 10.89
N VAL A 28 0.57 10.76 11.04
CA VAL A 28 1.50 10.60 12.16
C VAL A 28 2.52 11.73 12.22
N VAL A 29 3.14 12.06 11.09
CA VAL A 29 4.12 13.16 11.01
C VAL A 29 3.48 14.51 11.32
N PHE A 30 2.26 14.77 10.82
CA PHE A 30 1.55 16.02 11.12
C PHE A 30 1.21 16.18 12.61
N PHE A 31 0.76 15.11 13.28
CA PHE A 31 0.48 15.13 14.72
C PHE A 31 1.73 15.37 15.54
N ILE A 32 2.85 14.71 15.21
CA ILE A 32 4.13 14.94 15.86
C ILE A 32 4.59 16.39 15.66
N GLN A 33 4.53 16.90 14.43
CA GLN A 33 4.98 18.25 14.09
C GLN A 33 4.21 19.35 14.82
N ASN A 34 2.91 19.17 15.02
CA ASN A 34 2.04 20.17 15.63
C ASN A 34 1.78 19.89 17.12
N GLU A 35 2.49 18.92 17.72
CA GLU A 35 2.32 18.50 19.12
C GLU A 35 0.86 18.14 19.46
N ILE A 36 0.11 17.65 18.47
CA ILE A 36 -1.29 17.28 18.62
C ILE A 36 -1.33 15.85 19.14
N ASN A 37 -1.79 15.68 20.39
CA ASN A 37 -2.11 14.38 20.95
C ASN A 37 -3.63 14.23 21.18
N PRO A 38 -4.36 13.59 20.25
CA PRO A 38 -5.80 13.39 20.40
C PRO A 38 -6.20 12.50 21.58
N LEU A 39 -5.29 11.67 22.10
CA LEU A 39 -5.54 10.75 23.22
C LEU A 39 -4.89 11.24 24.54
N ALA A 40 -4.48 12.50 24.60
CA ALA A 40 -3.88 13.09 25.81
C ALA A 40 -4.80 12.93 27.03
N SER A 41 -6.12 13.04 26.86
CA SER A 41 -7.10 12.86 27.94
C SER A 41 -7.17 11.44 28.49
N THR A 42 -6.76 10.44 27.69
CA THR A 42 -6.88 9.01 28.03
C THR A 42 -5.58 8.47 28.63
N PHE A 43 -4.43 8.91 28.13
CA PHE A 43 -3.12 8.37 28.50
C PHE A 43 -2.23 9.33 29.27
N GLY A 44 -2.68 10.56 29.56
CA GLY A 44 -1.95 11.52 30.40
C GLY A 44 -0.49 11.70 29.96
N ASP A 45 0.44 11.49 30.90
CA ASP A 45 1.89 11.66 30.69
C ASP A 45 2.54 10.60 29.79
N PHE A 46 1.81 9.56 29.38
CA PHE A 46 2.33 8.51 28.48
C PHE A 46 2.22 8.89 26.99
N TYR A 47 2.69 10.09 26.63
CA TYR A 47 2.66 10.63 25.26
C TYR A 47 3.27 9.67 24.23
N TRP A 48 4.36 8.98 24.58
CA TRP A 48 5.06 8.02 23.70
C TRP A 48 4.19 6.82 23.30
N ILE A 49 3.30 6.34 24.17
CA ILE A 49 2.41 5.22 23.88
C ILE A 49 1.41 5.61 22.79
N THR A 50 0.94 6.86 22.82
CA THR A 50 0.01 7.37 21.81
C THR A 50 0.67 7.42 20.43
N TYR A 51 1.90 7.94 20.33
CA TYR A 51 2.63 7.95 19.07
C TYR A 51 2.97 6.55 18.57
N LEU A 52 3.31 5.61 19.46
CA LEU A 52 3.53 4.21 19.10
C LEU A 52 2.27 3.55 18.56
N PHE A 53 1.11 3.85 19.16
CA PHE A 53 -0.18 3.39 18.65
C PHE A 53 -0.42 3.91 17.23
N TYR A 54 -0.25 5.20 16.99
CA TYR A 54 -0.40 5.77 15.64
C TYR A 54 0.60 5.21 14.63
N LEU A 55 1.84 4.96 15.06
CA LEU A 55 2.86 4.34 14.20
C LEU A 55 2.53 2.89 13.85
N SER A 56 1.82 2.16 14.73
CA SER A 56 1.43 0.77 14.48
C SER A 56 0.16 0.63 13.62
N MET A 57 -0.71 1.64 13.58
CA MET A 57 -1.94 1.63 12.76
C MET A 57 -1.71 1.31 11.26
N PRO A 58 -0.75 1.93 10.54
CA PRO A 58 -0.45 1.55 9.15
C PRO A 58 -0.14 0.06 9.00
N PHE A 59 0.56 -0.54 9.97
CA PHE A 59 0.91 -1.96 9.97
C PHE A 59 -0.33 -2.85 10.11
N LEU A 60 -1.23 -2.53 11.05
CA LEU A 60 -2.47 -3.27 11.28
C LEU A 60 -3.40 -3.22 10.06
N ILE A 61 -3.54 -2.05 9.43
CA ILE A 61 -4.37 -1.89 8.24
C ILE A 61 -3.76 -2.65 7.05
N THR A 62 -2.44 -2.59 6.87
CA THR A 62 -1.75 -3.34 5.82
C THR A 62 -1.92 -4.84 6.00
N PHE A 63 -1.76 -5.33 7.24
CA PHE A 63 -1.94 -6.74 7.56
C PHE A 63 -3.38 -7.20 7.26
N SER A 64 -4.38 -6.42 7.67
CA SER A 64 -5.79 -6.68 7.37
C SER A 64 -6.05 -6.69 5.85
N SER A 65 -5.40 -5.79 5.10
CA SER A 65 -5.48 -5.74 3.64
C SER A 65 -4.90 -7.00 2.99
N LEU A 66 -3.74 -7.47 3.47
CA LEU A 66 -3.13 -8.71 3.00
C LEU A 66 -4.00 -9.94 3.28
N TYR A 67 -4.72 -9.96 4.41
CA TYR A 67 -5.70 -11.01 4.67
C TYR A 67 -6.85 -10.98 3.66
N LEU A 68 -7.40 -9.79 3.36
CA LEU A 68 -8.45 -9.63 2.35
C LEU A 68 -7.99 -10.00 0.93
N CYS A 69 -6.70 -9.87 0.66
CA CYS A 69 -6.11 -10.14 -0.63
C CYS A 69 -6.31 -11.60 -1.10
N LYS A 70 -6.42 -12.56 -0.16
CA LYS A 70 -6.73 -13.97 -0.46
C LYS A 70 -8.07 -14.16 -1.19
N TYR A 71 -9.00 -13.22 -1.03
CA TYR A 71 -10.33 -13.26 -1.65
C TYR A 71 -10.41 -12.54 -3.02
N LEU A 72 -9.31 -11.93 -3.47
CA LEU A 72 -9.24 -11.31 -4.79
C LEU A 72 -9.22 -12.36 -5.91
N SER A 73 -9.58 -11.93 -7.12
CA SER A 73 -9.53 -12.79 -8.31
C SER A 73 -8.11 -13.27 -8.57
N GLN A 74 -7.96 -14.58 -8.76
CA GLN A 74 -6.69 -15.20 -9.09
C GLN A 74 -6.36 -15.04 -10.57
N ALA A 75 -5.08 -14.90 -10.88
CA ALA A 75 -4.51 -14.89 -12.22
C ALA A 75 -3.19 -15.68 -12.20
N LYS A 76 -2.67 -16.02 -13.38
CA LYS A 76 -1.36 -16.67 -13.53
C LYS A 76 -0.49 -15.84 -14.45
N ILE A 77 0.76 -15.61 -14.03
CA ILE A 77 1.79 -15.03 -14.88
C ILE A 77 2.73 -16.17 -15.24
N ASN A 78 2.67 -16.64 -16.49
CA ASN A 78 3.41 -17.82 -16.94
C ASN A 78 4.78 -17.47 -17.50
N LYS A 79 4.91 -16.30 -18.15
CA LYS A 79 6.12 -15.86 -18.83
C LYS A 79 6.29 -14.36 -18.67
N VAL A 80 7.53 -13.95 -18.44
CA VAL A 80 7.94 -12.54 -18.41
C VAL A 80 9.08 -12.32 -19.40
N CYS A 81 9.09 -11.17 -20.05
CA CYS A 81 10.11 -10.73 -21.00
C CYS A 81 11.19 -9.90 -20.32
N SER A 82 10.82 -9.09 -19.33
CA SER A 82 11.73 -8.28 -18.53
C SER A 82 11.25 -8.19 -17.08
N ILE A 83 12.20 -7.94 -16.17
CA ILE A 83 11.96 -7.74 -14.74
C ILE A 83 12.83 -6.57 -14.30
N GLU A 84 12.22 -5.57 -13.68
CA GLU A 84 12.86 -4.36 -13.17
C GLU A 84 12.41 -4.15 -11.73
N ALA A 85 13.35 -3.93 -10.80
CA ALA A 85 13.02 -3.66 -9.40
C ALA A 85 12.53 -2.21 -9.25
N ALA A 86 11.40 -2.03 -8.58
CA ALA A 86 10.72 -0.73 -8.42
C ALA A 86 10.58 -0.32 -6.94
N ASN A 87 11.48 -0.82 -6.08
CA ASN A 87 11.44 -0.55 -4.63
C ASN A 87 11.78 0.91 -4.27
N ASN A 88 12.42 1.68 -5.15
CA ASN A 88 12.88 3.03 -4.85
C ASN A 88 12.00 4.12 -5.47
N ASP A 89 11.18 3.76 -6.46
CA ASP A 89 10.40 4.67 -7.29
C ASP A 89 9.40 5.52 -6.48
N PHE A 90 9.06 5.08 -5.28
CA PHE A 90 8.10 5.75 -4.42
C PHE A 90 8.73 6.62 -3.34
N LEU A 91 10.04 6.53 -3.08
CA LEU A 91 10.70 7.28 -2.00
C LEU A 91 10.48 8.80 -2.16
N ALA A 92 10.53 9.30 -3.40
CA ALA A 92 10.26 10.71 -3.70
C ALA A 92 8.83 11.12 -3.29
N ASN A 93 7.83 10.26 -3.52
CA ASN A 93 6.44 10.54 -3.16
C ASN A 93 6.26 10.63 -1.63
N TYR A 94 6.84 9.70 -0.88
CA TYR A 94 6.78 9.70 0.59
C TYR A 94 7.49 10.91 1.18
N LEU A 95 8.66 11.24 0.64
CA LEU A 95 9.41 12.41 1.07
C LEU A 95 8.61 13.70 0.81
N GLY A 96 7.92 13.79 -0.32
CA GLY A 96 6.99 14.88 -0.62
C GLY A 96 5.87 15.01 0.42
N PHE A 97 5.20 13.92 0.77
CA PHE A 97 4.16 13.94 1.81
C PHE A 97 4.70 14.34 3.18
N PHE A 98 5.88 13.84 3.57
CA PHE A 98 6.49 14.20 4.84
C PHE A 98 6.86 15.68 4.91
N PHE A 99 7.43 16.26 3.85
CA PHE A 99 7.73 17.69 3.82
C PHE A 99 6.48 18.56 3.90
N VAL A 100 5.38 18.15 3.27
CA VAL A 100 4.09 18.83 3.43
C VAL A 100 3.61 18.74 4.88
N ALA A 101 3.71 17.59 5.55
CA ALA A 101 3.22 17.44 6.93
C ALA A 101 4.04 18.24 7.93
N LEU A 102 5.36 18.28 7.72
CA LEU A 102 6.29 19.04 8.54
C LEU A 102 6.10 20.56 8.38
N SER A 103 5.62 21.02 7.22
CA SER A 103 5.46 22.45 6.92
C SER A 103 4.06 23.01 7.23
N VAL A 104 3.02 22.18 7.22
CA VAL A 104 1.64 22.63 7.46
C VAL A 104 1.36 22.77 8.96
N LYS A 105 0.99 23.99 9.38
CA LYS A 105 0.59 24.30 10.77
C LYS A 105 -0.92 24.28 11.02
N GLY A 106 -1.73 24.41 9.97
CA GLY A 106 -3.20 24.50 10.08
C GLY A 106 -3.87 23.14 9.94
N THR A 107 -4.69 22.74 10.92
CA THR A 107 -5.47 21.49 10.88
C THR A 107 -6.42 21.43 9.68
N ALA A 108 -7.14 22.50 9.38
CA ALA A 108 -8.05 22.54 8.21
C ALA A 108 -7.30 22.36 6.88
N THR A 109 -6.17 23.04 6.72
CA THR A 109 -5.30 22.92 5.54
C THR A 109 -4.77 21.49 5.41
N PHE A 110 -4.29 20.91 6.51
CA PHE A 110 -3.81 19.54 6.52
C PHE A 110 -4.88 18.55 6.06
N TRP A 111 -6.07 18.58 6.66
CA TRP A 111 -7.15 17.66 6.30
C TRP A 111 -7.63 17.84 4.85
N THR A 112 -7.60 19.07 4.34
CA THR A 112 -7.91 19.36 2.93
C THR A 112 -6.89 18.70 2.00
N VAL A 113 -5.59 18.94 2.23
CA VAL A 113 -4.51 18.36 1.41
C VAL A 113 -4.49 16.84 1.53
N PHE A 114 -4.63 16.30 2.75
CA PHE A 114 -4.69 14.87 3.00
C PHE A 114 -5.88 14.21 2.29
N GLY A 115 -7.06 14.83 2.34
CA GLY A 115 -8.25 14.38 1.62
C GLY A 115 -8.05 14.37 0.10
N MET A 116 -7.44 15.41 -0.45
CA MET A 116 -7.07 15.46 -1.87
C MET A 116 -6.09 14.35 -2.24
N THR A 117 -5.06 14.10 -1.41
CA THR A 117 -4.10 13.01 -1.62
C THR A 117 -4.81 11.65 -1.66
N ILE A 118 -5.72 11.36 -0.72
CA ILE A 118 -6.51 10.13 -0.73
C ILE A 118 -7.35 10.04 -2.01
N LEU A 119 -8.08 11.10 -2.35
CA LEU A 119 -8.95 11.14 -3.52
C LEU A 119 -8.16 10.87 -4.81
N PHE A 120 -7.06 11.59 -5.03
CA PHE A 120 -6.24 11.42 -6.22
C PHE A 120 -5.57 10.05 -6.27
N THR A 121 -5.15 9.50 -5.14
CA THR A 121 -4.60 8.14 -5.07
C THR A 121 -5.66 7.10 -5.47
N LEU A 122 -6.89 7.22 -4.96
CA LEU A 122 -7.99 6.32 -5.31
C LEU A 122 -8.42 6.43 -6.78
N VAL A 123 -8.51 7.66 -7.31
CA VAL A 123 -8.96 7.92 -8.69
C VAL A 123 -7.89 7.53 -9.71
N SER A 124 -6.64 7.92 -9.48
CA SER A 124 -5.53 7.63 -10.40
C SER A 124 -5.21 6.13 -10.46
N ARG A 125 -5.61 5.36 -9.44
CA ARG A 125 -5.22 3.94 -9.26
C ARG A 125 -3.69 3.77 -9.18
N VAL A 126 -2.97 4.88 -9.02
CA VAL A 126 -1.54 4.91 -8.81
C VAL A 126 -1.33 4.75 -7.31
N SER A 127 -0.42 3.87 -6.92
CA SER A 127 0.00 3.63 -5.55
C SER A 127 -0.85 2.61 -4.76
N TYR A 128 -0.54 1.34 -4.99
CA TYR A 128 -0.61 0.32 -3.94
C TYR A 128 0.77 0.10 -3.29
N PHE A 129 1.66 1.08 -3.45
CA PHE A 129 2.99 1.06 -2.85
C PHE A 129 2.88 1.55 -1.43
N ASN A 130 2.76 0.60 -0.52
CA ASN A 130 2.81 0.85 0.91
C ASN A 130 4.17 0.36 1.44
N PRO A 131 5.01 1.22 2.06
CA PRO A 131 6.33 0.85 2.56
C PRO A 131 6.25 -0.22 3.64
N VAL A 132 5.11 -0.34 4.32
CA VAL A 132 4.85 -1.46 5.23
C VAL A 132 4.93 -2.80 4.51
N LEU A 133 4.55 -2.89 3.23
CA LEU A 133 4.73 -4.12 2.45
C LEU A 133 6.21 -4.50 2.32
N LEU A 134 7.12 -3.52 2.17
CA LEU A 134 8.57 -3.81 2.21
C LEU A 134 8.97 -4.37 3.56
N VAL A 135 8.46 -3.79 4.66
CA VAL A 135 8.72 -4.28 6.02
C VAL A 135 8.19 -5.72 6.21
N PHE A 136 7.07 -6.05 5.56
CA PHE A 136 6.52 -7.40 5.52
C PHE A 136 7.21 -8.32 4.49
N GLY A 137 8.31 -7.88 3.88
CA GLY A 137 9.17 -8.67 3.00
C GLY A 137 8.74 -8.74 1.54
N PHE A 138 7.71 -7.99 1.13
CA PHE A 138 7.35 -7.87 -0.27
C PHE A 138 8.30 -6.94 -1.00
N ASN A 139 8.57 -7.25 -2.26
CA ASN A 139 9.30 -6.40 -3.19
C ASN A 139 8.37 -6.03 -4.34
N PHE A 140 8.66 -4.89 -4.95
CA PHE A 140 7.94 -4.37 -6.09
C PHE A 140 8.78 -4.53 -7.35
N TYR A 141 8.15 -5.05 -8.39
CA TYR A 141 8.77 -5.27 -9.68
C TYR A 141 7.88 -4.73 -10.79
N TYR A 142 8.45 -4.03 -11.76
CA TYR A 142 7.83 -3.93 -13.07
C TYR A 142 8.22 -5.14 -13.89
N VAL A 143 7.23 -5.88 -14.37
CA VAL A 143 7.42 -7.02 -15.25
C VAL A 143 6.69 -6.77 -16.55
N VAL A 144 7.36 -7.06 -17.66
CA VAL A 144 6.69 -7.12 -18.97
C VAL A 144 6.27 -8.57 -19.19
N THR A 145 4.97 -8.82 -19.33
CA THR A 145 4.44 -10.17 -19.53
C THR A 145 4.77 -10.70 -20.93
N GLY A 146 4.54 -12.01 -21.17
CA GLY A 146 4.64 -12.60 -22.50
C GLY A 146 3.74 -11.95 -23.56
N GLU A 147 2.68 -11.26 -23.15
CA GLU A 147 1.78 -10.47 -24.01
C GLU A 147 2.27 -9.03 -24.23
N ASN A 148 3.51 -8.73 -23.81
CA ASN A 148 4.14 -7.42 -23.93
C ASN A 148 3.43 -6.30 -23.16
N VAL A 149 2.76 -6.63 -22.05
CA VAL A 149 2.11 -5.67 -21.15
C VAL A 149 3.00 -5.42 -19.94
N LYS A 150 3.31 -4.15 -19.65
CA LYS A 150 4.03 -3.75 -18.43
C LYS A 150 3.04 -3.75 -17.25
N VAL A 151 3.31 -4.58 -16.25
CA VAL A 151 2.52 -4.67 -15.02
C VAL A 151 3.41 -4.56 -13.80
N MET A 152 2.84 -4.08 -12.72
CA MET A 152 3.45 -4.05 -11.39
C MET A 152 3.14 -5.36 -10.66
N LEU A 153 4.18 -6.06 -10.25
CA LEU A 153 4.12 -7.29 -9.48
C LEU A 153 4.68 -7.05 -8.07
N ILE A 154 3.86 -7.34 -7.07
CA ILE A 154 4.22 -7.32 -5.65
C ILE A 154 4.47 -8.77 -5.23
N SER A 155 5.67 -9.13 -4.78
CA SER A 155 5.98 -10.53 -4.41
C SER A 155 7.02 -10.62 -3.30
N LYS A 156 6.90 -11.64 -2.46
CA LYS A 156 7.95 -11.99 -1.48
C LYS A 156 9.13 -12.72 -2.13
N LYS A 157 8.91 -13.34 -3.30
CA LYS A 157 9.96 -14.02 -4.06
C LYS A 157 10.92 -13.01 -4.67
N LYS A 158 12.22 -13.30 -4.60
CA LYS A 158 13.26 -12.49 -5.24
C LYS A 158 13.34 -12.82 -6.72
N LEU A 159 12.77 -11.95 -7.55
CA LEU A 159 12.83 -12.07 -9.01
C LEU A 159 14.13 -11.44 -9.53
N LYS A 160 15.00 -12.26 -10.12
CA LYS A 160 16.33 -11.82 -10.61
C LYS A 160 16.42 -11.74 -12.13
N SER A 161 15.84 -12.71 -12.84
CA SER A 161 15.94 -12.77 -14.29
C SER A 161 14.68 -13.36 -14.92
N PRO A 162 14.32 -12.94 -16.14
CA PRO A 162 13.25 -13.57 -16.91
C PRO A 162 13.48 -15.06 -17.20
N LYS A 163 14.75 -15.48 -17.34
CA LYS A 163 15.12 -16.87 -17.66
C LYS A 163 14.84 -17.84 -16.51
N SER A 164 14.96 -17.36 -15.27
CA SER A 164 14.70 -18.12 -14.06
C SER A 164 13.27 -17.90 -13.54
N PHE A 165 12.38 -17.34 -14.36
CA PHE A 165 11.02 -17.04 -13.93
C PHE A 165 10.16 -18.29 -14.00
N GLU A 166 9.63 -18.69 -12.85
CA GLU A 166 8.64 -19.75 -12.73
C GLU A 166 7.23 -19.17 -12.80
N THR A 167 6.26 -19.98 -13.22
CA THR A 167 4.86 -19.55 -13.24
C THR A 167 4.40 -19.16 -11.83
N LEU A 168 3.85 -17.96 -11.70
CA LEU A 168 3.34 -17.44 -10.43
C LEU A 168 1.81 -17.37 -10.45
N CYS A 169 1.19 -17.97 -9.45
CA CYS A 169 -0.19 -17.69 -9.08
C CYS A 169 -0.23 -16.36 -8.34
N VAL A 170 -1.03 -15.42 -8.83
CA VAL A 170 -1.12 -14.06 -8.29
C VAL A 170 -2.57 -13.67 -8.09
N ARG A 171 -2.81 -12.71 -7.20
CA ARG A 171 -4.09 -12.05 -6.99
C ARG A 171 -4.09 -10.73 -7.75
N ARG A 172 -5.15 -10.47 -8.50
CA ARG A 172 -5.31 -9.25 -9.29
C ARG A 172 -5.90 -8.13 -8.43
N ILE A 173 -5.17 -7.02 -8.33
CA ILE A 173 -5.64 -5.79 -7.66
C ILE A 173 -6.32 -4.87 -8.69
N ASN A 174 -5.69 -4.69 -9.85
CA ASN A 174 -6.29 -4.00 -10.99
C ASN A 174 -5.74 -4.61 -12.30
N ASP A 175 -5.95 -3.95 -13.44
CA ASP A 175 -5.53 -4.46 -14.75
C ASP A 175 -4.00 -4.52 -14.93
N TYR A 176 -3.26 -3.73 -14.15
CA TYR A 176 -1.81 -3.54 -14.26
C TYR A 176 -1.06 -3.81 -12.94
N THR A 177 -1.71 -4.36 -11.92
CA THR A 177 -1.13 -4.57 -10.60
C THR A 177 -1.60 -5.90 -10.04
N PHE A 178 -0.61 -6.73 -9.71
CA PHE A 178 -0.78 -8.07 -9.19
C PHE A 178 0.05 -8.25 -7.92
N ILE A 179 -0.44 -9.09 -7.03
CA ILE A 179 0.27 -9.46 -5.80
C ILE A 179 0.33 -10.97 -5.68
N GLU A 180 1.52 -11.48 -5.50
CA GLU A 180 1.78 -12.88 -5.21
C GLU A 180 1.59 -13.10 -3.71
N ILE A 181 0.73 -14.06 -3.38
CA ILE A 181 0.55 -14.55 -2.02
C ILE A 181 0.83 -16.04 -2.09
N GLN A 182 1.72 -16.50 -1.21
CA GLN A 182 1.90 -17.91 -0.96
C GLN A 182 0.63 -18.38 -0.24
N ASP A 183 -0.19 -19.16 -0.94
CA ASP A 183 -1.30 -19.85 -0.30
C ASP A 183 -0.65 -20.92 0.59
N ASP A 184 -0.77 -20.76 1.92
CA ASP A 184 -0.43 -21.82 2.87
C ASP A 184 -1.45 -22.94 2.64
N ASP A 185 -1.03 -24.01 1.95
CA ASP A 185 -1.76 -25.28 1.85
C ASP A 185 -1.78 -26.01 3.20
#